data_AF-A0A0L8VEL3-F1
#
_entry.id   AF-A0A0L8VEL3-F1
#
_cell.length_a   1.000
_cell.length_b   1.000
_cell.length_c   1.000
_cell.angle_alpha   90.00
_cell.angle_beta   90.00
_cell.angle_gamma   90.00
#
_symmetry.space_group_name_H-M   'P 1'
#
loop_
_entity.id
_entity.type
_entity.pdbx_description
1 polymer ?
#
loop_
_entity_poly.entity_id
_entity_poly.type
_entity_poly.pdbx_seq_one_letter_code
_entity_poly.pdbx_strand_id
1 'polypeptide(L)'
;MRKRVVFGVLILLMAGCGSDQTASLPLLNGHAHNDYEHDRPLFDALDHRFKSIEADVYSAGDSLFVAHDFAQIRAGRTLRQLYLEPLRKEISKNKGSVYGNGEELILLIDIKDDGLKTYQLLHQILQDYKSNLSFFKDGAKTKGAVLVVVSGNRPFEFMKSQEVRYAAFDGRLENLESSIAPELMPVVSDNWTNYFDWDGTGPMPANERKMLYDLAEKARNNGYLLRFWATPAKTPEQRNAVWNELKAAGVGLIGADDLEAFYLFGNK
;
A
#
# COMPACT_ATOMS: atom_id res chain seq x y z
N MET A 1 7.95 84.71 10.25
CA MET A 1 6.61 84.08 10.14
C MET A 1 6.74 82.72 9.47
N ARG A 2 6.18 81.68 10.12
CA ARG A 2 5.90 80.30 9.67
C ARG A 2 7.06 79.43 9.14
N LYS A 3 7.75 78.73 10.05
CA LYS A 3 8.44 77.47 9.73
C LYS A 3 7.40 76.34 9.68
N ARG A 4 7.29 75.67 8.52
CA ARG A 4 6.42 74.50 8.32
C ARG A 4 7.10 73.27 8.92
N VAL A 5 6.43 72.60 9.84
CA VAL A 5 6.81 71.25 10.30
C VAL A 5 6.12 70.25 9.38
N VAL A 6 6.92 69.44 8.67
CA VAL A 6 6.42 68.33 7.85
C VAL A 6 6.45 67.08 8.74
N PHE A 7 5.27 66.55 9.07
CA PHE A 7 5.13 65.26 9.72
C PHE A 7 5.18 64.18 8.63
N GLY A 8 6.28 63.43 8.55
CA GLY A 8 6.38 62.24 7.70
C GLY A 8 5.71 61.07 8.40
N VAL A 9 4.64 60.55 7.82
CA VAL A 9 4.00 59.29 8.26
C VAL A 9 4.81 58.13 7.68
N LEU A 10 5.45 57.35 8.55
CA LEU A 10 6.14 56.13 8.19
C LEU A 10 5.11 54.99 8.11
N ILE A 11 4.73 54.56 6.90
CA ILE A 11 3.88 53.38 6.69
C ILE A 11 4.80 52.15 6.69
N LEU A 12 4.74 51.38 7.78
CA LEU A 12 5.40 50.07 7.88
C LEU A 12 4.52 49.03 7.17
N LEU A 13 4.91 48.63 5.95
CA LEU A 13 4.33 47.48 5.25
C LEU A 13 4.87 46.20 5.91
N MET A 14 4.11 45.63 6.83
CA MET A 14 4.31 44.25 7.30
C MET A 14 3.94 43.30 6.17
N ALA A 15 4.94 42.80 5.43
CA ALA A 15 4.77 41.67 4.53
C ALA A 15 4.52 40.41 5.38
N GLY A 16 3.26 40.04 5.53
CA GLY A 16 2.86 38.76 6.10
C GLY A 16 3.30 37.65 5.16
N CYS A 17 4.41 36.98 5.48
CA CYS A 17 4.81 35.73 4.84
C CYS A 17 3.89 34.62 5.39
N GLY A 18 2.70 34.48 4.80
CA GLY A 18 1.83 33.34 5.04
C GLY A 18 2.42 32.13 4.34
N SER A 19 3.21 31.32 5.05
CA SER A 19 3.49 29.96 4.63
C SER A 19 2.25 29.12 4.93
N ASP A 20 1.33 29.00 3.97
CA ASP A 20 0.36 27.90 3.95
C ASP A 20 1.12 26.59 3.70
N GLN A 21 1.80 26.09 4.73
CA GLN A 21 2.05 24.66 4.83
C GLN A 21 0.76 24.05 5.36
N THR A 22 -0.18 23.74 4.46
CA THR A 22 -1.15 22.69 4.75
C THR A 22 -0.33 21.43 4.99
N ALA A 23 -0.10 21.08 6.25
CA ALA A 23 0.58 19.84 6.62
C ALA A 23 -0.21 18.71 5.95
N SER A 24 0.40 18.06 4.96
CA SER A 24 -0.23 16.94 4.27
C SER A 24 -0.51 15.85 5.30
N LEU A 25 -1.76 15.40 5.41
CA LEU A 25 -2.12 14.30 6.30
C LEU A 25 -1.18 13.10 6.03
N PRO A 26 -0.59 12.50 7.07
CA PRO A 26 0.32 11.37 6.90
C PRO A 26 -0.45 10.22 6.25
N LEU A 27 0.26 9.40 5.46
CA LEU A 27 -0.35 8.18 4.93
C LEU A 27 -0.69 7.26 6.09
N LEU A 28 -1.89 6.70 6.05
CA LEU A 28 -2.24 5.64 6.96
C LEU A 28 -1.55 4.37 6.48
N ASN A 29 -1.02 3.56 7.41
CA ASN A 29 -0.50 2.22 7.10
C ASN A 29 -1.62 1.23 6.69
N GLY A 30 -2.76 1.73 6.20
CA GLY A 30 -3.87 0.95 5.72
C GLY A 30 -3.55 0.26 4.41
N HIS A 31 -4.10 -0.93 4.27
CA HIS A 31 -4.09 -1.74 3.08
C HIS A 31 -5.55 -2.05 2.68
N ALA A 32 -5.98 -1.54 1.51
CA ALA A 32 -7.32 -1.73 0.98
C ALA A 32 -7.38 -3.13 0.35
N HIS A 33 -7.87 -4.08 1.12
CA HIS A 33 -7.99 -5.48 0.73
C HIS A 33 -9.19 -5.63 -0.20
N ASN A 34 -9.05 -6.43 -1.27
CA ASN A 34 -10.08 -6.59 -2.30
C ASN A 34 -10.67 -5.27 -2.80
N ASP A 35 -9.84 -4.25 -3.00
CA ASP A 35 -10.29 -2.88 -3.29
C ASP A 35 -11.22 -2.79 -4.52
N TYR A 36 -11.09 -3.73 -5.44
CA TYR A 36 -11.93 -3.85 -6.63
C TYR A 36 -13.39 -4.18 -6.34
N GLU A 37 -13.73 -4.59 -5.12
CA GLU A 37 -15.11 -4.81 -4.66
C GLU A 37 -15.82 -3.52 -4.25
N HIS A 38 -15.09 -2.41 -4.05
CA HIS A 38 -15.68 -1.10 -3.78
C HIS A 38 -16.34 -0.47 -5.01
N ASP A 39 -17.22 0.51 -4.75
CA ASP A 39 -17.96 1.23 -5.80
C ASP A 39 -17.02 2.02 -6.72
N ARG A 40 -15.96 2.63 -6.15
CA ARG A 40 -14.92 3.33 -6.91
C ARG A 40 -13.56 2.69 -6.62
N PRO A 41 -13.23 1.54 -7.27
CA PRO A 41 -11.92 0.92 -7.14
C PRO A 41 -10.80 1.94 -7.36
N LEU A 42 -9.70 1.78 -6.63
CA LEU A 42 -8.61 2.71 -6.43
C LEU A 42 -9.02 4.00 -5.69
N PHE A 43 -10.04 4.71 -6.18
CA PHE A 43 -10.32 6.07 -5.74
C PHE A 43 -10.82 6.15 -4.30
N ASP A 44 -11.64 5.21 -3.84
CA ASP A 44 -12.08 5.19 -2.44
C ASP A 44 -10.87 5.03 -1.49
N ALA A 45 -9.92 4.15 -1.81
CA ALA A 45 -8.70 3.99 -1.03
C ALA A 45 -7.77 5.22 -1.10
N LEU A 46 -7.67 5.86 -2.27
CA LEU A 46 -6.88 7.10 -2.43
C LEU A 46 -7.48 8.27 -1.63
N ASP A 47 -8.81 8.44 -1.66
CA ASP A 47 -9.51 9.48 -0.90
C ASP A 47 -9.26 9.32 0.61
N HIS A 48 -9.13 8.08 1.08
CA HIS A 48 -8.80 7.72 2.46
C HIS A 48 -7.28 7.59 2.73
N ARG A 49 -6.42 7.97 1.77
CA ARG A 49 -4.95 8.03 1.89
C ARG A 49 -4.29 6.70 2.31
N PHE A 50 -4.79 5.59 1.78
CA PHE A 50 -4.23 4.27 2.02
C PHE A 50 -2.81 4.14 1.42
N LYS A 51 -1.90 3.50 2.16
CA LYS A 51 -0.54 3.24 1.69
C LYS A 51 -0.47 2.07 0.70
N SER A 52 -1.40 1.13 0.80
CA SER A 52 -1.44 -0.05 -0.05
C SER A 52 -2.85 -0.40 -0.51
N ILE A 53 -2.95 -0.96 -1.70
CA ILE A 53 -4.19 -1.37 -2.36
C ILE A 53 -3.98 -2.74 -3.01
N GLU A 54 -4.94 -3.64 -2.91
CA GLU A 54 -4.89 -4.99 -3.48
C GLU A 54 -5.84 -5.17 -4.66
N ALA A 55 -5.38 -5.89 -5.68
CA ALA A 55 -6.19 -6.38 -6.77
C ALA A 55 -5.92 -7.86 -7.07
N ASP A 56 -6.99 -8.66 -7.07
CA ASP A 56 -6.98 -10.05 -7.51
C ASP A 56 -6.97 -10.10 -9.03
N VAL A 57 -6.11 -10.91 -9.64
CA VAL A 57 -5.98 -10.99 -11.10
C VAL A 57 -6.02 -12.40 -11.66
N TYR A 58 -6.63 -12.49 -12.84
CA TYR A 58 -6.62 -13.67 -13.71
C TYR A 58 -6.11 -13.30 -15.10
N SER A 59 -5.35 -14.19 -15.73
CA SER A 59 -4.95 -14.07 -17.13
C SER A 59 -6.07 -14.54 -18.08
N ALA A 60 -6.42 -13.70 -19.05
CA ALA A 60 -7.26 -14.12 -20.17
C ALA A 60 -6.86 -13.38 -21.45
N GLY A 61 -6.38 -14.13 -22.45
CA GLY A 61 -5.72 -13.57 -23.62
C GLY A 61 -4.47 -12.77 -23.21
N ASP A 62 -4.35 -11.55 -23.75
CA ASP A 62 -3.25 -10.62 -23.49
C ASP A 62 -3.59 -9.60 -22.39
N SER A 63 -4.56 -9.91 -21.53
CA SER A 63 -5.05 -9.02 -20.48
C SER A 63 -5.10 -9.70 -19.11
N LEU A 64 -4.93 -8.87 -18.07
CA LEU A 64 -5.18 -9.24 -16.69
C LEU A 64 -6.51 -8.66 -16.25
N PHE A 65 -7.47 -9.53 -15.96
CA PHE A 65 -8.79 -9.17 -15.47
C PHE A 65 -8.79 -9.17 -13.95
N VAL A 66 -9.50 -8.20 -13.38
CA VAL A 66 -9.62 -8.04 -11.93
C VAL A 66 -10.94 -8.66 -11.47
N ALA A 67 -10.84 -9.71 -10.66
CA ALA A 67 -11.98 -10.44 -10.09
C ALA A 67 -11.50 -11.36 -8.97
N HIS A 68 -12.37 -11.67 -8.01
CA HIS A 68 -12.08 -12.66 -6.97
C HIS A 68 -12.12 -14.09 -7.55
N ASP A 69 -13.17 -14.40 -8.30
CA ASP A 69 -13.36 -15.67 -8.99
C ASP A 69 -13.26 -15.52 -10.50
N PHE A 70 -12.70 -16.52 -11.18
CA PHE A 70 -12.62 -16.54 -12.65
C PHE A 70 -13.99 -16.35 -13.32
N ALA A 71 -15.05 -16.92 -12.74
CA ALA A 71 -16.42 -16.82 -13.25
C ALA A 71 -17.00 -15.38 -13.16
N GLN A 72 -16.39 -14.50 -12.36
CA GLN A 72 -16.81 -13.11 -12.18
C GLN A 72 -16.07 -12.14 -13.12
N ILE A 73 -15.18 -12.63 -13.99
CA ILE A 73 -14.50 -11.80 -14.98
C ILE A 73 -15.54 -11.05 -15.84
N ARG A 74 -15.38 -9.72 -15.92
CA ARG A 74 -16.22 -8.83 -16.72
C ARG A 74 -15.37 -8.08 -17.74
N ALA A 75 -15.89 -7.94 -18.95
CA ALA A 75 -15.28 -7.11 -19.97
C ALA A 75 -15.08 -5.67 -19.43
N GLY A 76 -13.91 -5.07 -19.70
CA GLY A 76 -13.60 -3.71 -19.27
C GLY A 76 -13.14 -3.56 -17.81
N ARG A 77 -13.06 -4.66 -17.04
CA ARG A 77 -12.49 -4.65 -15.68
C ARG A 77 -11.09 -5.27 -15.67
N THR A 78 -10.17 -4.63 -16.36
CA THR A 78 -8.76 -5.06 -16.41
C THR A 78 -7.91 -4.30 -15.41
N LEU A 79 -6.76 -4.87 -15.03
CA LEU A 79 -5.77 -4.23 -14.17
C LEU A 79 -5.34 -2.86 -14.73
N ARG A 80 -5.17 -2.77 -16.06
CA ARG A 80 -4.84 -1.51 -16.74
C ARG A 80 -5.92 -0.46 -16.50
N GLN A 81 -7.19 -0.82 -16.71
CA GLN A 81 -8.31 0.13 -16.67
C GLN A 81 -8.66 0.56 -15.24
N LEU A 82 -8.63 -0.36 -14.28
CA LEU A 82 -9.00 -0.05 -12.89
C LEU A 82 -7.87 0.60 -12.09
N TYR A 83 -6.62 0.24 -12.35
CA TYR A 83 -5.49 0.66 -11.50
C TYR A 83 -4.41 1.43 -12.26
N LEU A 84 -3.77 0.83 -13.27
CA LEU A 84 -2.53 1.40 -13.83
C LEU A 84 -2.77 2.72 -14.59
N GLU A 85 -3.81 2.79 -15.42
CA GLU A 85 -4.16 4.01 -16.14
C GLU A 85 -4.63 5.15 -15.22
N PRO A 86 -5.57 4.91 -14.28
CA PRO A 86 -5.91 5.91 -13.27
C PRO A 86 -4.71 6.37 -12.43
N LEU A 87 -3.86 5.46 -11.95
CA LEU A 87 -2.65 5.81 -11.19
C LEU A 87 -1.72 6.70 -11.99
N ARG A 88 -1.45 6.37 -13.25
CA ARG A 88 -0.64 7.21 -14.15
C ARG A 88 -1.19 8.63 -14.24
N LYS A 89 -2.51 8.78 -14.32
CA LYS A 89 -3.16 10.10 -14.35
C LYS A 89 -2.98 10.85 -13.02
N GLU A 90 -3.18 10.20 -11.88
CA GLU A 90 -2.98 10.82 -10.57
C GLU A 90 -1.52 11.25 -10.36
N ILE A 91 -0.56 10.40 -10.73
CA ILE A 91 0.87 10.70 -10.65
C ILE A 91 1.24 11.92 -11.51
N SER A 92 0.68 12.03 -12.71
CA SER A 92 0.88 13.18 -13.60
C SER A 92 0.31 14.47 -13.00
N LYS A 93 -0.79 14.41 -12.25
CA LYS A 93 -1.36 15.57 -11.56
C LYS A 93 -0.56 15.95 -10.32
N ASN A 94 0.00 14.95 -9.63
CA ASN A 94 0.56 15.06 -8.29
C ASN A 94 2.10 15.04 -8.29
N LYS A 95 2.71 15.78 -9.23
CA LYS A 95 4.16 16.05 -9.31
C LYS A 95 5.03 14.79 -9.24
N GLY A 96 4.59 13.68 -9.85
CA GLY A 96 5.38 12.45 -9.92
C GLY A 96 5.22 11.49 -8.74
N SER A 97 4.22 11.68 -7.87
CA SER A 97 3.82 10.70 -6.84
C SER A 97 2.30 10.58 -6.80
N VAL A 98 1.75 9.49 -6.26
CA VAL A 98 0.28 9.31 -6.22
C VAL A 98 -0.41 10.40 -5.40
N TYR A 99 0.20 10.79 -4.27
CA TYR A 99 -0.39 11.71 -3.29
C TYR A 99 0.24 13.10 -3.24
N GLY A 100 1.21 13.39 -4.12
CA GLY A 100 1.91 14.68 -4.15
C GLY A 100 2.97 14.86 -3.07
N ASN A 101 3.26 13.82 -2.27
CA ASN A 101 4.17 13.84 -1.14
C ASN A 101 5.49 13.09 -1.39
N GLY A 102 5.71 12.53 -2.60
CA GLY A 102 6.92 11.77 -2.93
C GLY A 102 6.96 10.35 -2.35
N GLU A 103 5.90 9.90 -1.68
CA GLU A 103 5.80 8.53 -1.17
C GLU A 103 5.31 7.55 -2.23
N GLU A 104 5.74 6.29 -2.09
CA GLU A 104 5.28 5.18 -2.92
C GLU A 104 3.92 4.66 -2.43
N LEU A 105 2.98 4.47 -3.35
CA LEU A 105 1.83 3.61 -3.14
C LEU A 105 2.24 2.15 -3.42
N ILE A 106 1.82 1.22 -2.57
CA ILE A 106 2.00 -0.22 -2.81
C ILE A 106 0.76 -0.77 -3.51
N LEU A 107 0.90 -1.18 -4.77
CA LEU A 107 -0.13 -1.94 -5.50
C LEU A 107 0.18 -3.44 -5.37
N LEU A 108 -0.55 -4.13 -4.50
CA LEU A 108 -0.43 -5.57 -4.31
C LEU A 108 -1.30 -6.29 -5.36
N ILE A 109 -0.69 -7.18 -6.13
CA ILE A 109 -1.36 -7.93 -7.19
C ILE A 109 -1.40 -9.40 -6.77
N ASP A 110 -2.57 -9.90 -6.39
CA ASP A 110 -2.76 -11.29 -6.01
C ASP A 110 -3.10 -12.12 -7.27
N ILE A 111 -2.17 -12.99 -7.68
CA ILE A 111 -2.35 -13.86 -8.84
C ILE A 111 -3.15 -15.10 -8.43
N LYS A 112 -4.35 -15.26 -8.98
CA LYS A 112 -5.29 -16.34 -8.64
C LYS A 112 -5.23 -17.57 -9.57
N ASP A 113 -4.51 -17.48 -10.69
CA ASP A 113 -4.35 -18.56 -11.67
C ASP A 113 -2.88 -18.97 -11.86
N ASP A 114 -2.46 -19.42 -13.05
CA ASP A 114 -1.09 -19.88 -13.28
C ASP A 114 -0.06 -18.78 -12.97
N GLY A 115 0.69 -18.97 -11.88
CA GLY A 115 1.60 -17.97 -11.35
C GLY A 115 2.66 -17.50 -12.35
N LEU A 116 3.28 -18.43 -13.09
CA LEU A 116 4.36 -18.08 -14.03
C LEU A 116 3.82 -17.36 -15.25
N LYS A 117 2.80 -17.92 -15.90
CA LYS A 117 2.16 -17.35 -17.09
C LYS A 117 1.59 -15.96 -16.78
N THR A 118 0.86 -15.82 -15.69
CA THR A 118 0.21 -14.57 -15.31
C THR A 118 1.23 -13.52 -14.90
N TYR A 119 2.29 -13.91 -14.19
CA TYR A 119 3.37 -12.97 -13.86
C TYR A 119 4.14 -12.50 -15.11
N GLN A 120 4.39 -13.38 -16.08
CA GLN A 120 5.04 -12.98 -17.33
C GLN A 120 4.20 -11.94 -18.10
N LEU A 121 2.88 -12.16 -18.16
CA LEU A 121 1.94 -11.20 -18.75
C LEU A 121 1.91 -9.89 -17.93
N LEU A 122 1.88 -9.97 -16.60
CA LEU A 122 1.98 -8.80 -15.72
C LEU A 122 3.25 -8.00 -16.00
N HIS A 123 4.40 -8.65 -16.06
CA HIS A 123 5.68 -8.02 -16.33
C HIS A 123 5.70 -7.29 -17.69
N GLN A 124 5.09 -7.87 -18.72
CA GLN A 124 4.91 -7.21 -20.03
C GLN A 124 4.02 -5.97 -19.91
N ILE A 125 2.89 -6.08 -19.21
CA ILE A 125 1.97 -4.96 -18.97
C ILE A 125 2.67 -3.81 -18.22
N LEU A 126 3.43 -4.12 -17.17
CA LEU A 126 4.10 -3.12 -16.33
C LEU A 126 5.20 -2.34 -17.09
N GLN A 127 5.80 -2.91 -18.15
CA GLN A 127 6.79 -2.20 -18.97
C GLN A 127 6.24 -0.90 -19.58
N ASP A 128 4.95 -0.90 -19.95
CA ASP A 128 4.29 0.29 -20.51
C ASP A 128 4.16 1.43 -19.49
N TYR A 129 4.28 1.12 -18.19
CA TYR A 129 4.16 2.06 -17.07
C TYR A 129 5.49 2.29 -16.34
N LYS A 130 6.62 1.81 -16.86
CA LYS A 130 7.92 1.83 -16.17
C LYS A 130 8.37 3.19 -15.62
N SER A 131 7.94 4.31 -16.21
CA SER A 131 8.26 5.67 -15.73
C SER A 131 7.50 6.05 -14.46
N ASN A 132 6.44 5.34 -14.11
CA ASN A 132 5.63 5.53 -12.91
C ASN A 132 5.98 4.53 -11.80
N LEU A 133 6.61 3.41 -12.14
CA LEU A 133 6.84 2.30 -11.23
C LEU A 133 8.22 2.36 -10.59
N SER A 134 8.31 1.87 -9.36
CA SER A 134 9.57 1.39 -8.82
C SER A 134 10.01 0.16 -9.59
N PHE A 135 11.30 0.09 -9.89
CA PHE A 135 11.88 -1.06 -10.57
C PHE A 135 13.21 -1.45 -9.93
N PHE A 136 13.62 -2.67 -10.20
CA PHE A 136 14.82 -3.28 -9.67
C PHE A 136 15.72 -3.65 -10.83
N LYS A 137 17.00 -3.31 -10.72
CA LYS A 137 18.03 -3.71 -11.66
C LYS A 137 19.33 -3.98 -10.91
N ASP A 138 20.00 -5.08 -11.22
CA ASP A 138 21.28 -5.46 -10.61
C ASP A 138 21.22 -5.49 -9.07
N GLY A 139 20.09 -5.94 -8.51
CA GLY A 139 19.85 -5.99 -7.06
C GLY A 139 19.50 -4.64 -6.40
N ALA A 140 19.56 -3.53 -7.12
CA ALA A 140 19.23 -2.20 -6.60
C ALA A 140 17.81 -1.77 -6.97
N LYS A 141 17.11 -1.11 -6.04
CA LYS A 141 15.82 -0.47 -6.28
C LYS A 141 15.99 0.96 -6.77
N THR A 142 15.30 1.32 -7.85
CA THR A 142 15.02 2.72 -8.22
C THR A 142 13.59 3.04 -7.82
N LYS A 143 13.41 4.04 -6.95
CA LYS A 143 12.11 4.48 -6.45
C LYS A 143 11.32 5.20 -7.55
N GLY A 144 10.10 4.75 -7.80
CA GLY A 144 9.06 5.43 -8.56
C GLY A 144 7.89 5.85 -7.67
N ALA A 145 6.72 6.08 -8.27
CA ALA A 145 5.51 6.48 -7.55
C ALA A 145 4.70 5.29 -7.01
N VAL A 146 4.82 4.13 -7.66
CA VAL A 146 4.09 2.91 -7.31
C VAL A 146 5.07 1.73 -7.20
N LEU A 147 5.04 1.04 -6.07
CA LEU A 147 5.68 -0.26 -5.89
C LEU A 147 4.66 -1.35 -6.16
N VAL A 148 4.86 -2.13 -7.22
CA VAL A 148 4.04 -3.34 -7.44
C VAL A 148 4.61 -4.47 -6.59
N VAL A 149 3.76 -5.21 -5.89
CA VAL A 149 4.13 -6.39 -5.10
C VAL A 149 3.23 -7.56 -5.51
N VAL A 150 3.80 -8.71 -5.86
CA VAL A 150 3.04 -9.89 -6.28
C VAL A 150 2.71 -10.76 -5.07
N SER A 151 1.42 -11.06 -4.88
CA SER A 151 0.90 -12.06 -3.94
C SER A 151 0.21 -13.22 -4.68
N GLY A 152 -0.43 -14.12 -3.94
CA GLY A 152 -1.07 -15.32 -4.50
C GLY A 152 -0.05 -16.33 -5.05
N ASN A 153 -0.28 -16.78 -6.29
CA ASN A 153 0.61 -17.68 -7.01
C ASN A 153 1.84 -16.94 -7.55
N ARG A 154 2.88 -16.85 -6.71
CA ARG A 154 4.09 -16.05 -6.95
C ARG A 154 5.24 -16.91 -7.47
N PRO A 155 5.70 -16.76 -8.73
CA PRO A 155 6.80 -17.57 -9.28
C PRO A 155 8.18 -17.04 -8.80
N PHE A 156 8.52 -17.28 -7.53
CA PHE A 156 9.68 -16.70 -6.84
C PHE A 156 11.00 -16.82 -7.62
N GLU A 157 11.36 -18.03 -8.07
CA GLU A 157 12.62 -18.26 -8.79
C GLU A 157 12.69 -17.48 -10.11
N PHE A 158 11.57 -17.40 -10.84
CA PHE A 158 11.51 -16.60 -12.06
C PHE A 158 11.69 -15.12 -11.76
N MET A 159 10.95 -14.57 -10.78
CA MET A 159 11.07 -13.18 -10.36
C MET A 159 12.50 -12.84 -9.93
N LYS A 160 13.13 -13.71 -9.14
CA LYS A 160 14.49 -13.54 -8.64
C LYS A 160 15.53 -13.58 -9.77
N SER A 161 15.28 -14.34 -10.83
CA SER A 161 16.20 -14.47 -11.96
C SER A 161 16.20 -13.27 -12.92
N GLN A 162 15.24 -12.34 -12.80
CA GLN A 162 15.12 -11.22 -13.73
C GLN A 162 16.23 -10.18 -13.51
N GLU A 163 16.91 -9.79 -14.59
CA GLU A 163 17.86 -8.68 -14.57
C GLU A 163 17.16 -7.34 -14.28
N VAL A 164 16.02 -7.11 -14.92
CA VAL A 164 15.15 -5.95 -14.69
C VAL A 164 13.78 -6.44 -14.27
N ARG A 165 13.27 -5.90 -13.15
CA ARG A 165 12.00 -6.32 -12.56
C ARG A 165 11.16 -5.13 -12.15
N TYR A 166 9.86 -5.16 -12.48
CA TYR A 166 8.89 -4.10 -12.17
C TYR A 166 7.96 -4.42 -11.00
N ALA A 167 8.17 -5.55 -10.33
CA ALA A 167 7.36 -5.96 -9.19
C ALA A 167 8.18 -6.74 -8.16
N ALA A 168 7.95 -6.46 -6.89
CA ALA A 168 8.54 -7.16 -5.78
C ALA A 168 7.69 -8.37 -5.35
N PHE A 169 8.19 -9.18 -4.42
CA PHE A 169 7.56 -10.41 -3.94
C PHE A 169 6.91 -10.17 -2.58
N ASP A 170 5.69 -10.66 -2.38
CA ASP A 170 5.07 -10.77 -1.06
C ASP A 170 5.49 -12.12 -0.43
N GLY A 171 6.15 -12.10 0.71
CA GLY A 171 6.58 -13.29 1.45
C GLY A 171 5.51 -13.90 2.34
N ARG A 172 5.86 -15.02 2.99
CA ARG A 172 5.10 -15.65 4.08
C ARG A 172 5.92 -15.60 5.36
N LEU A 173 5.30 -15.83 6.52
CA LEU A 173 5.98 -15.68 7.81
C LEU A 173 7.19 -16.61 7.97
N GLU A 174 7.17 -17.77 7.32
CA GLU A 174 8.33 -18.68 7.21
C GLU A 174 9.56 -18.06 6.53
N ASN A 175 9.37 -16.97 5.76
CA ASN A 175 10.46 -16.24 5.12
C ASN A 175 11.07 -15.14 6.00
N LEU A 176 10.52 -14.85 7.19
CA LEU A 176 11.02 -13.77 8.04
C LEU A 176 12.49 -13.93 8.44
N GLU A 177 12.95 -15.17 8.62
CA GLU A 177 14.33 -15.50 9.00
C GLU A 177 15.21 -15.83 7.77
N SER A 178 14.70 -15.59 6.55
CA SER A 178 15.46 -15.83 5.32
C SER A 178 16.48 -14.72 5.06
N SER A 179 17.43 -14.97 4.16
CA SER A 179 18.38 -13.97 3.65
C SER A 179 17.86 -13.21 2.43
N ILE A 180 16.54 -13.22 2.18
CA ILE A 180 15.94 -12.56 1.03
C ILE A 180 15.96 -11.04 1.25
N ALA A 181 16.61 -10.29 0.36
CA ALA A 181 16.70 -8.84 0.49
C ALA A 181 15.31 -8.16 0.41
N PRO A 182 15.06 -7.07 1.15
CA PRO A 182 13.78 -6.34 1.10
C PRO A 182 13.49 -5.70 -0.27
N GLU A 183 14.51 -5.52 -1.12
CA GLU A 183 14.32 -5.15 -2.52
C GLU A 183 13.66 -6.28 -3.33
N LEU A 184 13.89 -7.54 -2.95
CA LEU A 184 13.20 -8.70 -3.52
C LEU A 184 11.84 -8.91 -2.86
N MET A 185 11.79 -8.85 -1.52
CA MET A 185 10.62 -9.17 -0.70
C MET A 185 10.34 -8.06 0.34
N PRO A 186 9.73 -6.93 -0.06
CA PRO A 186 9.48 -5.80 0.84
C PRO A 186 8.29 -6.02 1.77
N VAL A 187 7.43 -6.98 1.47
CA VAL A 187 6.22 -7.29 2.24
C VAL A 187 6.26 -8.76 2.65
N VAL A 188 5.84 -9.05 3.86
CA VAL A 188 5.58 -10.42 4.34
C VAL A 188 4.15 -10.44 4.86
N SER A 189 3.31 -11.23 4.22
CA SER A 189 1.88 -11.34 4.55
C SER A 189 1.52 -12.76 4.95
N ASP A 190 0.64 -12.95 5.92
CA ASP A 190 0.11 -14.27 6.24
C ASP A 190 -1.32 -14.24 6.80
N ASN A 191 -1.95 -15.41 6.87
CA ASN A 191 -3.28 -15.54 7.46
C ASN A 191 -3.19 -15.38 8.97
N TRP A 192 -3.93 -14.43 9.54
CA TRP A 192 -4.04 -14.25 10.98
C TRP A 192 -4.39 -15.55 11.71
N THR A 193 -5.37 -16.31 11.19
CA THR A 193 -5.91 -17.50 11.84
C THR A 193 -4.95 -18.69 11.86
N ASN A 194 -3.81 -18.61 11.17
CA ASN A 194 -2.77 -19.62 11.26
C ASN A 194 -1.91 -19.48 12.53
N TYR A 195 -1.95 -18.32 13.19
CA TYR A 195 -1.03 -17.95 14.28
C TYR A 195 -1.73 -17.47 15.55
N PHE A 196 -2.97 -16.99 15.43
CA PHE A 196 -3.70 -16.36 16.53
C PHE A 196 -5.13 -16.90 16.61
N ASP A 197 -5.56 -17.21 17.83
CA ASP A 197 -6.94 -17.60 18.14
C ASP A 197 -7.75 -16.39 18.65
N TRP A 198 -7.08 -15.31 19.07
CA TRP A 198 -7.77 -14.12 19.56
C TRP A 198 -8.60 -13.46 18.46
N ASP A 199 -9.90 -13.26 18.76
CA ASP A 199 -10.90 -12.77 17.83
C ASP A 199 -11.20 -11.26 17.98
N GLY A 200 -10.39 -10.54 18.77
CA GLY A 200 -10.62 -9.14 19.11
C GLY A 200 -11.52 -8.93 20.35
N THR A 201 -12.04 -9.99 20.97
CA THR A 201 -12.88 -9.88 22.17
C THR A 201 -12.04 -9.89 23.44
N GLY A 202 -12.27 -8.91 24.32
CA GLY A 202 -11.50 -8.76 25.55
C GLY A 202 -10.01 -8.50 25.30
N PRO A 203 -9.15 -8.61 26.33
CA PRO A 203 -7.72 -8.47 26.16
C PRO A 203 -7.11 -9.60 25.31
N MET A 204 -6.19 -9.27 24.41
CA MET A 204 -5.41 -10.27 23.68
C MET A 204 -4.60 -11.15 24.66
N PRO A 205 -4.60 -12.49 24.52
CA PRO A 205 -3.81 -13.38 25.36
C PRO A 205 -2.32 -12.99 25.34
N ALA A 206 -1.67 -13.01 26.51
CA ALA A 206 -0.32 -12.46 26.66
C ALA A 206 0.73 -13.18 25.78
N ASN A 207 0.58 -14.48 25.58
CA ASN A 207 1.44 -15.29 24.69
C ASN A 207 1.25 -14.89 23.22
N GLU A 208 0.01 -14.72 22.77
CA GLU A 208 -0.31 -14.27 21.41
C GLU A 208 0.18 -12.84 21.18
N ARG A 209 -0.06 -11.93 22.13
CA ARG A 209 0.46 -10.56 22.04
C ARG A 209 1.99 -10.56 21.94
N LYS A 210 2.69 -11.35 22.77
CA LYS A 210 4.15 -11.47 22.68
C LYS A 210 4.57 -11.94 21.27
N MET A 211 3.91 -12.97 20.74
CA MET A 211 4.20 -13.48 19.40
C MET A 211 4.01 -12.40 18.33
N LEU A 212 2.90 -11.65 18.35
CA LEU A 212 2.64 -10.57 17.39
C LEU A 212 3.77 -9.52 17.41
N TYR A 213 4.20 -9.11 18.60
CA TYR A 213 5.27 -8.12 18.76
C TYR A 213 6.62 -8.66 18.28
N ASP A 214 6.95 -9.91 18.61
CA ASP A 214 8.18 -10.57 18.15
C ASP A 214 8.21 -10.64 16.60
N LEU A 215 7.08 -11.00 15.97
CA LEU A 215 6.98 -11.08 14.50
C LEU A 215 7.12 -9.69 13.85
N ALA A 216 6.46 -8.67 14.39
CA ALA A 216 6.54 -7.30 13.88
C ALA A 216 7.95 -6.71 14.03
N GLU A 217 8.61 -6.95 15.17
CA GLU A 217 9.99 -6.53 15.39
C GLU A 217 10.95 -7.20 14.41
N LYS A 218 10.84 -8.52 14.23
CA LYS A 218 11.67 -9.26 13.26
C LYS A 218 11.51 -8.74 11.84
N ALA A 219 10.26 -8.56 11.39
CA ALA A 219 9.98 -8.01 10.06
C ALA A 219 10.65 -6.64 9.88
N ARG A 220 10.48 -5.74 10.86
CA ARG A 220 11.08 -4.41 10.84
C ARG A 220 12.61 -4.45 10.82
N ASN A 221 13.23 -5.30 11.64
CA ASN A 221 14.69 -5.45 11.70
C ASN A 221 15.27 -5.97 10.37
N ASN A 222 14.50 -6.76 9.63
CA ASN A 222 14.88 -7.28 8.31
C ASN A 222 14.41 -6.38 7.15
N GLY A 223 13.81 -5.22 7.44
CA GLY A 223 13.37 -4.25 6.44
C GLY A 223 12.07 -4.59 5.71
N TYR A 224 11.29 -5.53 6.24
CA TYR A 224 10.02 -5.95 5.67
C TYR A 224 8.83 -5.20 6.30
N LEU A 225 7.77 -5.04 5.52
CA LEU A 225 6.45 -4.65 6.00
C LEU A 225 5.65 -5.92 6.33
N LEU A 226 5.40 -6.17 7.61
CA LEU A 226 4.49 -7.24 8.03
C LEU A 226 3.03 -6.85 7.75
N ARG A 227 2.23 -7.81 7.29
CA ARG A 227 0.78 -7.71 7.08
C ARG A 227 0.10 -9.02 7.52
N PHE A 228 -1.13 -8.91 8.02
CA PHE A 228 -2.02 -10.06 8.20
C PHE A 228 -3.31 -9.86 7.39
N TRP A 229 -3.79 -10.94 6.77
CA TRP A 229 -5.14 -11.03 6.20
C TRP A 229 -6.02 -11.96 7.04
N ALA A 230 -7.33 -11.96 6.77
CA ALA A 230 -8.34 -12.66 7.57
C ALA A 230 -8.29 -12.32 9.07
N THR A 231 -8.03 -11.04 9.38
CA THR A 231 -8.08 -10.54 10.75
C THR A 231 -9.55 -10.49 11.24
N PRO A 232 -9.81 -10.73 12.54
CA PRO A 232 -11.15 -10.68 13.08
C PRO A 232 -11.78 -9.29 12.90
N ALA A 233 -12.96 -9.25 12.27
CA ALA A 233 -13.67 -8.00 11.98
C ALA A 233 -15.21 -8.13 12.07
N LYS A 234 -15.72 -9.15 12.77
CA LYS A 234 -17.16 -9.45 12.84
C LYS A 234 -17.99 -8.31 13.45
N THR A 235 -17.43 -7.58 14.40
CA THR A 235 -18.03 -6.37 14.99
C THR A 235 -17.05 -5.20 14.91
N PRO A 236 -17.54 -3.94 14.89
CA PRO A 236 -16.67 -2.77 14.95
C PRO A 236 -15.73 -2.78 16.16
N GLU A 237 -16.18 -3.30 17.30
CA GLU A 237 -15.38 -3.42 18.53
C GLU A 237 -14.21 -4.39 18.34
N GLN A 238 -14.48 -5.61 17.84
CA GLN A 238 -13.43 -6.60 17.55
C GLN A 238 -12.43 -6.07 16.51
N ARG A 239 -12.94 -5.50 15.42
CA ARG A 239 -12.12 -4.91 14.35
C ARG A 239 -11.19 -3.82 14.89
N ASN A 240 -11.73 -2.88 15.68
CA ASN A 240 -10.95 -1.80 16.26
C ASN A 240 -9.95 -2.32 17.31
N ALA A 241 -10.28 -3.36 18.08
CA ALA A 241 -9.36 -4.00 19.00
C ALA A 241 -8.17 -4.61 18.26
N VAL A 242 -8.42 -5.36 17.17
CA VAL A 242 -7.36 -5.94 16.34
C VAL A 242 -6.51 -4.84 15.69
N TRP A 243 -7.12 -3.81 15.11
CA TRP A 243 -6.38 -2.68 14.54
C TRP A 243 -5.50 -1.96 15.57
N ASN A 244 -5.98 -1.80 16.81
CA ASN A 244 -5.19 -1.24 17.90
C ASN A 244 -3.96 -2.10 18.23
N GLU A 245 -4.12 -3.42 18.37
CA GLU A 245 -2.99 -4.33 18.65
C GLU A 245 -1.99 -4.37 17.49
N LEU A 246 -2.45 -4.45 16.24
CA LEU A 246 -1.57 -4.41 15.06
C LEU A 246 -0.77 -3.10 14.99
N LYS A 247 -1.44 -1.95 15.22
CA LYS A 247 -0.79 -0.64 15.27
C LYS A 247 0.22 -0.55 16.41
N ALA A 248 -0.14 -1.03 17.60
CA ALA A 248 0.71 -1.01 18.78
C ALA A 248 1.94 -1.92 18.67
N ALA A 249 1.81 -3.06 17.98
CA ALA A 249 2.91 -3.97 17.67
C ALA A 249 3.85 -3.41 16.57
N GLY A 250 3.41 -2.41 15.81
CA GLY A 250 4.20 -1.84 14.71
C GLY A 250 4.10 -2.64 13.41
N VAL A 251 2.96 -3.30 13.17
CA VAL A 251 2.68 -3.98 11.89
C VAL A 251 2.71 -2.97 10.74
N GLY A 252 3.39 -3.34 9.66
CA GLY A 252 3.73 -2.41 8.57
C GLY A 252 2.54 -2.02 7.69
N LEU A 253 1.63 -2.96 7.45
CA LEU A 253 0.39 -2.76 6.69
C LEU A 253 -0.79 -3.41 7.42
N ILE A 254 -1.85 -2.65 7.67
CA ILE A 254 -3.07 -3.12 8.35
C ILE A 254 -4.18 -3.27 7.31
N GLY A 255 -4.65 -4.50 7.11
CA GLY A 255 -5.77 -4.78 6.23
C GLY A 255 -7.06 -4.15 6.73
N ALA A 256 -7.81 -3.53 5.82
CA ALA A 256 -9.14 -2.99 6.08
C ALA A 256 -10.03 -3.15 4.86
N ASP A 257 -11.17 -3.83 5.05
CA ASP A 257 -12.25 -3.90 4.07
C ASP A 257 -13.21 -2.70 4.22
N ASP A 258 -13.30 -2.11 5.42
CA ASP A 258 -14.08 -0.89 5.69
C ASP A 258 -13.14 0.33 5.67
N LEU A 259 -12.96 0.90 4.48
CA LEU A 259 -11.98 1.97 4.24
C LEU A 259 -12.26 3.23 5.04
N GLU A 260 -13.54 3.64 5.11
CA GLU A 260 -13.95 4.82 5.86
C GLU A 260 -13.74 4.61 7.36
N ALA A 261 -14.15 3.46 7.91
CA ALA A 261 -13.93 3.20 9.32
C ALA A 261 -12.45 3.13 9.69
N PHE A 262 -11.60 2.58 8.82
CA PHE A 262 -10.15 2.57 9.05
C PHE A 262 -9.57 3.99 9.00
N TYR A 263 -10.03 4.82 8.06
CA TYR A 263 -9.63 6.22 7.99
C TYR A 263 -10.01 6.99 9.26
N LEU A 264 -11.24 6.83 9.73
CA LEU A 264 -11.70 7.44 10.99
C LEU A 264 -10.96 6.89 12.20
N PHE A 265 -10.55 5.61 12.18
CA PHE A 265 -9.72 5.00 13.22
C PHE A 265 -8.31 5.59 13.24
N GLY A 266 -7.68 5.75 12.08
CA GLY A 266 -6.30 6.22 11.93
C GLY A 266 -6.10 7.70 12.27
N ASN A 267 -7.15 8.51 12.17
CA ASN A 267 -7.15 9.95 12.44
C ASN A 267 -7.73 10.34 13.81
N LYS A 268 -7.97 9.36 14.70
CA LYS A 268 -8.23 9.59 16.14
C LYS A 268 -6.92 9.69 16.91
#